data_AF-A0A096DJI4-F1
#
_entry.id   AF-A0A096DJI4-F1
#
_cell.length_a   1.000
_cell.length_b   1.000
_cell.length_c   1.000
_cell.angle_alpha   90.00
_cell.angle_beta   90.00
_cell.angle_gamma   90.00
#
_symmetry.space_group_name_H-M   'P 1'
#
loop_
_entity.id
_entity.type
_entity.pdbx_description
1 polymer ?
#
loop_
_entity_poly.entity_id
_entity_poly.type
_entity_poly.pdbx_seq_one_letter_code
_entity_poly.pdbx_strand_id
1 'polypeptide(L)'
;MEIKKIFSITLIICLIFTSISIVHAKNEKDNFATEKEYAEKFLLKMGYQKKLVDPIPLFNLDGEIEAISFTIQDGGYLIINYKNLKMLEISFDKENPYSSYQQDYQKIYNGIFEYYVKDKYGIRNIKSGKYFDVSKLKKKYKENWIDKEIKLRKIKEETKNMNLTLISTDSIVPMSIYEEYRELKGTLRTWSTSRYCGVDAVAILLMYFDDYYTESFVSSTLETATALTDYLVNEGYIADMATSGEALAYGDTYSLGIDNYLYDNNLLNSYTPETRAYSYLAIKTYINGNKPVITGTESAHPDFDNHWIITHGYCRPWGEEPLLIINDGFGTNDMFVTADATCYDNIVYIK
;
A
#
# COMPACT_ATOMS: atom_id res chain seq x y z
N MET A 1 -40.35 -47.07 35.75
CA MET A 1 -40.49 -46.25 34.52
C MET A 1 -39.96 -44.81 34.70
N GLU A 2 -39.26 -44.50 35.79
CA GLU A 2 -38.85 -43.10 36.11
C GLU A 2 -37.36 -42.81 35.86
N ILE A 3 -36.49 -43.82 35.86
CA ILE A 3 -35.03 -43.62 35.69
C ILE A 3 -34.64 -43.20 34.27
N LYS A 4 -35.43 -43.57 33.24
CA LYS A 4 -35.19 -43.17 31.84
C LYS A 4 -35.53 -41.70 31.55
N LYS A 5 -36.40 -41.06 32.36
CA LYS A 5 -36.76 -39.65 32.17
C LYS A 5 -35.69 -38.70 32.73
N ILE A 6 -35.00 -39.09 33.80
CA ILE A 6 -33.98 -38.25 34.44
C ILE A 6 -32.71 -38.17 33.56
N PHE A 7 -32.29 -39.27 32.93
CA PHE A 7 -31.13 -39.27 32.04
C PHE A 7 -31.31 -38.46 30.74
N SER A 8 -32.53 -38.36 30.21
CA SER A 8 -32.80 -37.55 29.01
C SER A 8 -32.77 -36.04 29.30
N ILE A 9 -33.12 -35.62 30.51
CA ILE A 9 -33.13 -34.19 30.89
C ILE A 9 -31.69 -33.69 31.12
N THR A 10 -30.80 -34.50 31.70
CA THR A 10 -29.39 -34.12 31.92
C THR A 10 -28.61 -34.01 30.60
N LEU A 11 -28.91 -34.84 29.60
CA LEU A 11 -28.25 -34.78 28.29
C LEU A 11 -28.63 -33.53 27.47
N ILE A 12 -29.88 -33.08 27.61
CA ILE A 12 -30.37 -31.84 26.98
C ILE A 12 -29.74 -30.61 27.65
N ILE A 13 -29.57 -30.61 28.96
CA ILE A 13 -28.91 -29.50 29.68
C ILE A 13 -27.42 -29.41 29.32
N CYS A 14 -26.71 -30.53 29.13
CA CYS A 14 -25.32 -30.50 28.65
C CYS A 14 -25.18 -30.02 27.19
N LEU A 15 -26.15 -30.30 26.31
CA LEU A 15 -26.17 -29.79 24.93
C LEU A 15 -26.56 -28.30 24.82
N ILE A 16 -27.33 -27.80 25.79
CA ILE A 16 -27.63 -26.36 25.90
C ILE A 16 -26.42 -25.59 26.48
N PHE A 17 -25.60 -26.21 27.34
CA PHE A 17 -24.38 -25.57 27.86
C PHE A 17 -23.16 -25.62 26.93
N THR A 18 -23.10 -26.53 25.95
CA THR A 18 -22.01 -26.52 24.95
C THR A 18 -22.28 -25.60 23.75
N SER A 19 -23.52 -25.12 23.58
CA SER A 19 -23.90 -24.19 22.51
C SER A 19 -23.88 -22.70 22.91
N ILE A 20 -23.61 -22.38 24.19
CA ILE A 20 -23.54 -20.99 24.67
C ILE A 20 -22.11 -20.42 24.63
N SER A 21 -21.07 -21.24 24.40
CA SER A 21 -19.67 -20.78 24.33
C SER A 21 -19.16 -20.44 22.92
N ILE A 22 -20.01 -20.42 21.89
CA ILE A 22 -19.61 -20.10 20.50
C ILE A 22 -20.26 -18.79 19.99
N VAL A 23 -21.10 -18.13 20.80
CA VAL A 23 -21.71 -16.82 20.45
C VAL A 23 -21.35 -15.76 21.51
N HIS A 24 -20.09 -15.72 21.91
CA HIS A 24 -19.49 -14.61 22.66
C HIS A 24 -18.41 -13.85 21.86
N ALA A 25 -18.28 -14.15 20.56
CA ALA A 25 -17.53 -13.33 19.63
C ALA A 25 -18.52 -12.58 18.72
N LYS A 26 -18.34 -11.26 18.59
CA LYS A 26 -19.17 -10.28 17.84
C LYS A 26 -20.40 -9.72 18.57
N ASN A 27 -20.17 -8.92 19.61
CA ASN A 27 -20.89 -7.64 19.76
C ASN A 27 -20.30 -6.68 20.80
N GLU A 28 -19.06 -6.88 21.26
CA GLU A 28 -18.28 -5.72 21.67
C GLU A 28 -17.90 -4.97 20.40
N LYS A 29 -18.47 -3.76 20.23
CA LYS A 29 -17.82 -2.71 19.46
C LYS A 29 -16.47 -2.47 20.14
N ASP A 30 -15.48 -3.29 19.81
CA ASP A 30 -14.09 -2.88 19.96
C ASP A 30 -14.00 -1.58 19.16
N ASN A 31 -14.01 -0.46 19.86
CA ASN A 31 -13.96 0.86 19.22
C ASN A 31 -12.57 1.13 18.60
N PHE A 32 -11.71 0.10 18.57
CA PHE A 32 -10.32 0.15 18.14
C PHE A 32 -9.61 1.37 18.73
N ALA A 33 -9.88 1.65 20.02
CA ALA A 33 -9.51 2.91 20.66
C ALA A 33 -7.99 3.06 20.76
N THR A 34 -7.29 1.96 21.02
CA THR A 34 -5.82 1.89 21.06
C THR A 34 -5.23 2.17 19.68
N GLU A 35 -5.75 1.54 18.63
CA GLU A 35 -5.31 1.71 17.25
C GLU A 35 -5.57 3.13 16.77
N LYS A 36 -6.77 3.64 17.05
CA LYS A 36 -7.19 5.01 16.75
C LYS A 36 -6.28 6.02 17.43
N GLU A 37 -6.07 5.89 18.74
CA GLU A 37 -5.25 6.84 19.49
C GLU A 37 -3.80 6.80 19.02
N TYR A 38 -3.23 5.62 18.80
CA TYR A 38 -1.88 5.50 18.24
C TYR A 38 -1.79 6.16 16.86
N ALA A 39 -2.73 5.87 15.95
CA ALA A 39 -2.72 6.40 14.59
C ALA A 39 -2.87 7.94 14.57
N GLU A 40 -3.74 8.52 15.41
CA GLU A 40 -3.82 9.99 15.56
C GLU A 40 -2.49 10.60 16.06
N LYS A 41 -1.78 9.92 16.97
CA LYS A 41 -0.45 10.36 17.42
C LYS A 41 0.63 10.17 16.36
N PHE A 42 0.53 9.13 15.54
CA PHE A 42 1.42 8.91 14.42
C PHE A 42 1.29 10.02 13.38
N LEU A 43 0.06 10.37 13.01
CA LEU A 43 -0.22 11.50 12.12
C LEU A 43 0.34 12.81 12.69
N LEU A 44 0.20 13.04 14.00
CA LEU A 44 0.78 14.21 14.66
C LEU A 44 2.32 14.24 14.54
N LYS A 45 3.01 13.10 14.67
CA LYS A 45 4.46 13.01 14.41
C LYS A 45 4.84 13.30 12.97
N MET A 46 3.96 12.98 12.03
CA MET A 46 4.12 13.36 10.62
C MET A 46 3.78 14.84 10.35
N GLY A 47 3.33 15.59 11.37
CA GLY A 47 2.96 17.00 11.25
C GLY A 47 1.47 17.22 10.92
N TYR A 48 0.66 16.17 10.93
CA TYR A 48 -0.77 16.23 10.61
C TYR A 48 -1.63 16.12 11.87
N GLN A 49 -2.25 17.23 12.27
CA GLN A 49 -3.23 17.23 13.35
C GLN A 49 -4.60 16.80 12.83
N LYS A 50 -4.77 15.50 12.63
CA LYS A 50 -6.00 14.91 12.09
C LYS A 50 -6.70 14.00 13.09
N LYS A 51 -8.01 13.88 12.94
CA LYS A 51 -8.87 12.99 13.72
C LYS A 51 -9.32 11.83 12.86
N LEU A 52 -9.50 10.67 13.51
CA LEU A 52 -9.89 9.44 12.82
C LEU A 52 -11.31 9.05 13.19
N VAL A 53 -12.09 8.63 12.21
CA VAL A 53 -13.48 8.20 12.36
C VAL A 53 -13.72 6.88 11.64
N ASP A 54 -14.91 6.31 11.87
CA ASP A 54 -15.43 5.15 11.14
C ASP A 54 -14.44 3.98 11.03
N PRO A 55 -14.05 3.35 12.16
CA PRO A 55 -13.17 2.21 12.10
C PRO A 55 -13.80 1.06 11.32
N ILE A 56 -13.03 0.51 10.38
CA ILE A 56 -13.39 -0.64 9.57
C ILE A 56 -12.39 -1.78 9.88
N PRO A 57 -12.82 -2.87 10.54
CA PRO A 57 -11.96 -4.03 10.72
C PRO A 57 -11.70 -4.73 9.39
N LEU A 58 -10.43 -4.98 9.10
CA LEU A 58 -9.94 -5.65 7.91
C LEU A 58 -9.38 -7.02 8.29
N PHE A 59 -9.90 -8.04 7.64
CA PHE A 59 -9.55 -9.43 7.91
C PHE A 59 -8.42 -9.90 6.99
N ASN A 60 -7.60 -10.84 7.44
CA ASN A 60 -6.76 -11.62 6.54
C ASN A 60 -7.60 -12.74 5.87
N LEU A 61 -6.95 -13.51 4.99
CA LEU A 61 -7.59 -14.61 4.25
C LEU A 61 -8.00 -15.80 5.13
N ASP A 62 -7.45 -15.89 6.34
CA ASP A 62 -7.84 -16.91 7.33
C ASP A 62 -9.04 -16.45 8.19
N GLY A 63 -9.53 -15.23 7.97
CA GLY A 63 -10.70 -14.68 8.67
C GLY A 63 -10.40 -14.09 10.03
N GLU A 64 -9.13 -13.84 10.37
CA GLU A 64 -8.70 -13.12 11.57
C GLU A 64 -8.60 -11.62 11.28
N ILE A 65 -8.85 -10.76 12.27
CA ILE A 65 -8.59 -9.31 12.12
C ILE A 65 -7.08 -9.10 12.01
N GLU A 66 -6.66 -8.43 10.94
CA GLU A 66 -5.24 -8.19 10.63
C GLU A 66 -4.91 -6.68 10.65
N ALA A 67 -5.82 -5.85 10.15
CA ALA A 67 -5.64 -4.42 10.10
C ALA A 67 -6.95 -3.69 10.40
N ILE A 68 -6.86 -2.41 10.75
CA ILE A 68 -8.00 -1.51 10.88
C ILE A 68 -7.79 -0.38 9.89
N SER A 69 -8.82 -0.10 9.10
CA SER A 69 -8.86 1.13 8.31
C SER A 69 -9.65 2.20 9.03
N PHE A 70 -9.15 3.42 9.02
CA PHE A 70 -9.85 4.60 9.53
C PHE A 70 -10.03 5.60 8.41
N THR A 71 -11.16 6.30 8.43
CA THR A 71 -11.35 7.51 7.64
C THR A 71 -10.69 8.68 8.36
N ILE A 72 -9.94 9.50 7.64
CA ILE A 72 -9.37 10.73 8.16
C ILE A 72 -10.45 11.82 8.09
N GLN A 73 -10.73 12.48 9.21
CA GLN A 73 -11.65 13.60 9.26
C GLN A 73 -11.14 14.69 8.32
N ASP A 74 -12.01 15.14 7.42
CA ASP A 74 -11.75 16.08 6.31
C ASP A 74 -11.12 15.48 5.04
N GLY A 75 -11.11 14.15 4.89
CA GLY A 75 -10.72 13.46 3.66
C GLY A 75 -9.50 12.57 3.84
N GLY A 76 -9.43 11.50 3.04
CA GLY A 76 -8.38 10.49 3.13
C GLY A 76 -8.74 9.26 3.96
N TYR A 77 -7.80 8.32 4.02
CA TYR A 77 -7.86 7.14 4.87
C TYR A 77 -6.47 6.75 5.36
N LEU A 78 -6.43 5.93 6.41
CA LEU A 78 -5.23 5.17 6.75
C LEU A 78 -5.55 3.73 7.08
N ILE A 79 -4.56 2.86 6.96
CA ILE A 79 -4.61 1.47 7.37
C ILE A 79 -3.46 1.21 8.33
N ILE A 80 -3.81 0.73 9.52
CA ILE A 80 -2.88 0.36 10.58
C ILE A 80 -3.03 -1.12 10.91
N ASN A 81 -1.92 -1.82 11.13
CA ASN A 81 -1.97 -3.20 11.56
C ASN A 81 -2.55 -3.33 12.98
N TYR A 82 -3.51 -4.23 13.17
CA TYR A 82 -4.24 -4.44 14.42
C TYR A 82 -3.40 -5.08 15.53
N LYS A 83 -2.41 -5.90 15.15
CA LYS A 83 -1.60 -6.70 16.07
C LYS A 83 -0.38 -5.93 16.58
N ASN A 84 0.18 -5.03 15.76
CA ASN A 84 1.42 -4.34 16.10
C ASN A 84 1.46 -2.83 15.87
N LEU A 85 0.34 -2.21 15.53
CA LEU A 85 0.25 -0.76 15.34
C LEU A 85 1.23 -0.23 14.27
N LYS A 86 1.70 -1.08 13.35
CA LYS A 86 2.51 -0.65 12.21
C LYS A 86 1.61 0.12 11.23
N MET A 87 2.03 1.32 10.84
CA MET A 87 1.33 2.08 9.80
C MET A 87 1.60 1.43 8.44
N LEU A 88 0.54 1.03 7.74
CA LEU A 88 0.66 0.27 6.49
C LEU A 88 0.46 1.18 5.29
N GLU A 89 -0.58 2.01 5.31
CA GLU A 89 -0.94 2.92 4.23
C GLU A 89 -1.58 4.19 4.78
N ILE A 90 -1.29 5.34 4.15
CA ILE A 90 -1.97 6.61 4.38
C ILE A 90 -2.19 7.29 3.02
N SER A 91 -3.39 7.79 2.80
CA SER A 91 -3.68 8.80 1.78
C SER A 91 -4.51 9.91 2.40
N PHE A 92 -4.17 11.16 2.10
CA PHE A 92 -4.88 12.32 2.62
C PHE A 92 -6.02 12.80 1.71
N ASP A 93 -6.16 12.22 0.52
CA ASP A 93 -7.03 12.69 -0.56
C ASP A 93 -7.92 11.59 -1.14
N LYS A 94 -7.52 10.31 -1.06
CA LYS A 94 -8.35 9.19 -1.53
C LYS A 94 -9.42 8.81 -0.54
N GLU A 95 -10.57 8.45 -1.10
CA GLU A 95 -11.57 7.72 -0.34
C GLU A 95 -11.04 6.36 0.10
N ASN A 96 -11.51 5.92 1.27
CA ASN A 96 -11.22 4.59 1.78
C ASN A 96 -11.69 3.53 0.75
N PRO A 97 -10.83 2.57 0.36
CA PRO A 97 -11.17 1.56 -0.65
C PRO A 97 -12.36 0.67 -0.25
N TYR A 98 -12.71 0.63 1.04
CA TYR A 98 -13.82 -0.16 1.56
C TYR A 98 -15.12 0.64 1.80
N SER A 99 -15.12 1.96 1.55
CA SER A 99 -16.22 2.88 1.86
C SER A 99 -17.54 2.52 1.17
N SER A 100 -17.48 2.00 -0.06
CA SER A 100 -18.65 1.65 -0.87
C SER A 100 -19.25 0.28 -0.55
N TYR A 101 -18.66 -0.49 0.36
CA TYR A 101 -19.08 -1.85 0.67
C TYR A 101 -19.90 -1.96 1.96
N GLN A 102 -21.09 -2.54 1.82
CA GLN A 102 -22.07 -2.75 2.89
C GLN A 102 -21.51 -3.58 4.06
N GLN A 103 -22.22 -3.56 5.20
CA GLN A 103 -21.80 -4.24 6.44
C GLN A 103 -21.78 -5.78 6.34
N ASP A 104 -22.53 -6.36 5.41
CA ASP A 104 -22.60 -7.81 5.17
C ASP A 104 -21.38 -8.37 4.43
N TYR A 105 -20.56 -7.50 3.83
CA TYR A 105 -19.28 -7.89 3.23
C TYR A 105 -18.20 -8.00 4.30
N GLN A 106 -17.49 -9.13 4.33
CA GLN A 106 -16.24 -9.24 5.06
C GLN A 106 -15.14 -8.54 4.25
N LYS A 107 -14.56 -7.49 4.82
CA LYS A 107 -13.52 -6.67 4.18
C LYS A 107 -12.15 -7.26 4.48
N ILE A 108 -11.36 -7.51 3.45
CA ILE A 108 -10.12 -8.28 3.54
C ILE A 108 -8.96 -7.45 3.02
N TYR A 109 -7.85 -7.46 3.76
CA TYR A 109 -6.60 -6.79 3.43
C TYR A 109 -5.48 -7.83 3.40
N ASN A 110 -4.86 -8.00 2.23
CA ASN A 110 -3.79 -8.99 2.04
C ASN A 110 -2.43 -8.37 1.70
N GLY A 111 -2.22 -7.10 2.06
CA GLY A 111 -1.00 -6.36 1.74
C GLY A 111 -1.32 -5.04 1.05
N ILE A 112 -0.25 -4.31 0.72
CA ILE A 112 -0.35 -2.96 0.16
C ILE A 112 -1.08 -3.02 -1.18
N PHE A 113 -2.17 -2.26 -1.34
CA PHE A 113 -3.05 -2.25 -2.52
C PHE A 113 -3.80 -3.56 -2.82
N GLU A 114 -3.73 -4.54 -1.91
CA GLU A 114 -4.35 -5.85 -2.04
C GLU A 114 -5.68 -5.91 -1.28
N TYR A 115 -6.68 -5.20 -1.81
CA TYR A 115 -7.99 -5.04 -1.19
C TYR A 115 -9.04 -5.98 -1.77
N TYR A 116 -9.74 -6.68 -0.87
CA TYR A 116 -10.72 -7.68 -1.21
C TYR A 116 -11.99 -7.55 -0.38
N VAL A 117 -13.08 -8.05 -0.91
CA VAL A 117 -14.30 -8.29 -0.14
C VAL A 117 -14.78 -9.73 -0.34
N LYS A 118 -15.32 -10.32 0.72
CA LYS A 118 -15.96 -11.62 0.68
C LYS A 118 -17.46 -11.47 0.91
N ASP A 119 -18.22 -12.03 -0.02
CA ASP A 119 -19.68 -12.13 0.03
C ASP A 119 -20.12 -13.61 -0.10
N LYS A 120 -21.41 -13.83 -0.39
CA LYS A 120 -21.98 -15.18 -0.56
C LYS A 120 -21.46 -15.94 -1.77
N TYR A 121 -20.88 -15.27 -2.76
CA TYR A 121 -20.36 -15.86 -3.99
C TYR A 121 -18.87 -16.18 -3.90
N GLY A 122 -18.14 -15.51 -3.01
CA GLY A 122 -16.72 -15.77 -2.78
C GLY A 122 -15.93 -14.50 -2.46
N ILE A 123 -14.63 -14.55 -2.71
CA ILE A 123 -13.73 -13.40 -2.56
C ILE A 123 -13.58 -12.69 -3.91
N ARG A 124 -13.74 -11.37 -3.88
CA ARG A 124 -13.63 -10.47 -5.03
C ARG A 124 -12.58 -9.40 -4.77
N ASN A 125 -11.73 -9.14 -5.74
CA ASN A 125 -10.81 -8.00 -5.71
C ASN A 125 -11.60 -6.70 -5.93
N ILE A 126 -11.40 -5.71 -5.06
CA ILE A 126 -12.15 -4.45 -5.08
C ILE A 126 -11.88 -3.69 -6.38
N LYS A 127 -10.61 -3.68 -6.83
CA LYS A 127 -10.20 -2.90 -7.98
C LYS A 127 -10.67 -3.51 -9.30
N SER A 128 -10.42 -4.81 -9.51
CA SER A 128 -10.78 -5.47 -10.77
C SER A 128 -12.26 -5.87 -10.83
N GLY A 129 -12.94 -5.94 -9.68
CA GLY A 129 -14.30 -6.44 -9.57
C GLY A 129 -14.43 -7.95 -9.83
N LYS A 130 -13.32 -8.67 -10.03
CA LYS A 130 -13.32 -10.10 -10.36
C LYS A 130 -13.28 -10.98 -9.12
N TYR A 131 -14.06 -12.06 -9.15
CA TYR A 131 -13.93 -13.15 -8.19
C TYR A 131 -12.74 -14.03 -8.56
N PHE A 132 -12.05 -14.55 -7.55
CA PHE A 132 -10.93 -15.45 -7.76
C PHE A 132 -10.92 -16.56 -6.71
N ASP A 133 -10.17 -17.61 -7.04
CA ASP A 133 -9.94 -18.72 -6.14
C ASP A 133 -8.79 -18.39 -5.17
N VAL A 134 -9.11 -18.36 -3.88
CA VAL A 134 -8.17 -18.06 -2.79
C VAL A 134 -6.99 -19.01 -2.78
N SER A 135 -7.15 -20.25 -3.24
CA SER A 135 -6.06 -21.22 -3.32
C SER A 135 -4.95 -20.79 -4.30
N LYS A 136 -5.26 -19.89 -5.22
CA LYS A 136 -4.29 -19.33 -6.17
C LYS A 136 -3.47 -18.18 -5.58
N LEU A 137 -3.84 -17.66 -4.39
CA LEU A 137 -3.02 -16.67 -3.70
C LEU A 137 -1.78 -17.34 -3.09
N LYS A 138 -0.61 -17.01 -3.65
CA LYS A 138 0.71 -17.50 -3.20
C LYS A 138 1.09 -17.04 -1.78
N LYS A 139 0.53 -15.92 -1.30
CA LYS A 139 0.91 -15.26 -0.04
C LYS A 139 -0.32 -14.79 0.72
N LYS A 140 -0.26 -14.99 2.04
CA LYS A 140 -1.23 -14.45 3.00
C LYS A 140 -0.51 -13.44 3.88
N TYR A 141 -0.98 -12.19 3.88
CA TYR A 141 -0.43 -11.17 4.75
C TYR A 141 -0.78 -11.47 6.21
N LYS A 142 0.23 -11.47 7.06
CA LYS A 142 0.11 -11.71 8.50
C LYS A 142 1.26 -11.07 9.24
N GLU A 143 0.94 -10.36 10.31
CA GLU A 143 1.92 -9.76 11.22
C GLU A 143 1.93 -10.47 12.58
N ASN A 144 3.04 -10.26 13.29
CA ASN A 144 3.22 -10.77 14.64
C ASN A 144 2.65 -9.81 15.68
N TRP A 145 2.17 -10.37 16.78
CA TRP A 145 1.70 -9.61 17.93
C TRP A 145 2.86 -8.93 18.67
N ILE A 146 2.59 -7.72 19.17
CA ILE A 146 3.44 -7.05 20.17
C ILE A 146 2.58 -6.51 21.31
N ASP A 147 3.23 -6.00 22.34
CA ASP A 147 2.57 -5.22 23.38
C ASP A 147 2.18 -3.83 22.86
N LYS A 148 0.88 -3.67 22.57
CA LYS A 148 0.32 -2.41 22.07
C LYS A 148 0.35 -1.30 23.11
N GLU A 149 0.26 -1.62 24.40
CA GLU A 149 0.27 -0.62 25.47
C GLU A 149 1.63 0.04 25.60
N ILE A 150 2.71 -0.75 25.49
CA ILE A 150 4.08 -0.22 25.49
C ILE A 150 4.29 0.73 24.31
N LYS A 151 3.89 0.31 23.10
CA LYS A 151 4.06 1.13 21.88
C LYS A 151 3.20 2.40 21.92
N LEU A 152 1.96 2.30 22.41
CA LEU A 152 1.09 3.47 22.63
C LEU A 152 1.65 4.42 23.69
N ARG A 153 2.19 3.92 24.81
CA ARG A 153 2.81 4.76 25.83
C ARG A 153 4.01 5.52 25.28
N LYS A 154 4.88 4.85 24.51
CA LYS A 154 6.05 5.46 23.87
C LYS A 154 5.64 6.64 22.97
N ILE A 155 4.69 6.44 22.04
CA ILE A 155 4.29 7.52 21.13
C ILE A 155 3.59 8.67 21.87
N LYS A 156 2.87 8.40 22.97
CA LYS A 156 2.28 9.45 23.82
C LYS A 156 3.34 10.31 24.51
N GLU A 157 4.39 9.69 25.03
CA GLU A 157 5.51 10.41 25.66
C GLU A 157 6.22 11.30 24.63
N GLU A 158 6.49 10.77 23.44
CA GLU A 158 7.17 11.49 22.35
C GLU A 158 6.32 12.64 21.77
N THR A 159 4.99 12.51 21.76
CA THR A 159 4.08 13.52 21.19
C THR A 159 3.53 14.53 22.21
N LYS A 160 3.83 14.38 23.50
CA LYS A 160 3.24 15.18 24.59
C LYS A 160 3.36 16.70 24.38
N ASN A 161 4.49 17.15 23.84
CA ASN A 161 4.79 18.57 23.63
C ASN A 161 4.58 19.03 22.18
N MET A 162 4.33 18.13 21.22
CA MET A 162 4.16 18.48 19.81
C MET A 162 2.86 19.26 19.55
N ASN A 163 1.80 18.95 20.32
CA ASN A 163 0.51 19.64 20.26
C ASN A 163 0.59 21.15 20.58
N LEU A 164 1.64 21.62 21.26
CA LEU A 164 1.79 23.02 21.64
C LEU A 164 2.48 23.87 20.55
N THR A 165 3.25 23.25 19.66
CA THR A 165 4.07 23.96 18.67
C THR A 165 3.31 24.21 17.37
N LEU A 166 2.46 23.28 16.94
CA LEU A 166 1.73 23.34 15.65
C LEU A 166 0.60 24.38 15.61
N ILE A 167 0.13 24.88 16.76
CA ILE A 167 -0.88 25.94 16.85
C ILE A 167 -0.31 27.31 16.41
N SER A 168 1.02 27.43 16.20
CA SER A 168 1.68 28.72 15.97
C SER A 168 2.13 29.02 14.54
N THR A 169 2.04 28.08 13.59
CA THR A 169 2.48 28.33 12.21
C THR A 169 1.66 27.53 11.20
N ASP A 170 0.78 28.22 10.47
CA ASP A 170 0.29 27.72 9.20
C ASP A 170 1.48 27.55 8.24
N SER A 171 1.68 26.33 7.72
CA SER A 171 2.49 26.03 6.54
C SER A 171 4.01 25.83 6.66
N ILE A 172 4.56 25.42 7.80
CA ILE A 172 5.93 24.84 7.82
C ILE A 172 5.90 23.54 8.61
N VAL A 173 5.95 22.40 7.92
CA VAL A 173 6.28 21.11 8.54
C VAL A 173 7.72 21.24 9.04
N PRO A 174 7.97 21.30 10.36
CA PRO A 174 9.33 21.47 10.83
C PRO A 174 10.13 20.22 10.45
N MET A 175 11.22 20.39 9.70
CA MET A 175 12.18 19.32 9.38
C MET A 175 12.65 18.54 10.63
N SER A 176 12.45 19.11 11.83
CA SER A 176 12.75 18.52 13.13
C SER A 176 11.83 17.38 13.59
N ILE A 177 10.74 17.04 12.88
CA ILE A 177 9.84 15.94 13.28
C ILE A 177 10.20 14.57 12.66
N TYR A 178 11.05 14.59 11.63
CA TYR A 178 11.50 13.39 10.92
C TYR A 178 12.96 13.08 11.26
N GLU A 179 13.28 11.80 11.48
CA GLU A 179 14.66 11.29 11.43
C GLU A 179 15.22 11.37 10.01
N GLU A 180 14.35 11.07 9.05
CA GLU A 180 14.67 11.02 7.64
C GLU A 180 13.50 11.58 6.85
N TYR A 181 13.75 12.48 5.91
CA TYR A 181 12.72 12.95 4.98
C TYR A 181 13.39 13.41 3.69
N ARG A 182 12.88 12.94 2.56
CA ARG A 182 13.32 13.35 1.22
C ARG A 182 12.22 13.02 0.23
N GLU A 183 11.90 13.98 -0.61
CA GLU A 183 11.10 13.78 -1.82
C GLU A 183 11.90 14.25 -3.03
N LEU A 184 11.47 13.84 -4.22
CA LEU A 184 11.95 14.41 -5.47
C LEU A 184 11.66 15.91 -5.51
N LYS A 185 12.51 16.67 -6.20
CA LYS A 185 12.26 18.09 -6.45
C LYS A 185 11.15 18.31 -7.48
N GLY A 186 11.03 17.38 -8.42
CA GLY A 186 9.98 17.34 -9.43
C GLY A 186 8.81 16.46 -8.99
N THR A 187 7.69 16.58 -9.67
CA THR A 187 6.49 15.77 -9.41
C THR A 187 6.32 14.70 -10.48
N LEU A 188 5.87 13.52 -10.09
CA LEU A 188 5.48 12.50 -11.07
C LEU A 188 4.16 12.86 -11.75
N ARG A 189 4.01 12.47 -13.02
CA ARG A 189 2.73 12.56 -13.71
C ARG A 189 1.72 11.60 -13.05
N THR A 190 0.50 12.07 -12.79
CA THR A 190 -0.59 11.27 -12.19
C THR A 190 -1.36 10.50 -13.26
N TRP A 191 -0.66 9.70 -14.05
CA TRP A 191 -1.27 8.93 -15.12
C TRP A 191 -1.89 7.63 -14.61
N SER A 192 -2.98 7.23 -15.26
CA SER A 192 -3.72 5.98 -15.01
C SER A 192 -4.44 5.64 -16.30
N THR A 193 -4.04 4.54 -16.94
CA THR A 193 -4.62 4.12 -18.23
C THR A 193 -5.32 2.77 -18.09
N SER A 194 -5.86 2.25 -19.19
CA SER A 194 -6.41 0.89 -19.22
C SER A 194 -5.32 -0.20 -19.29
N ARG A 195 -4.04 0.19 -19.35
CA ARG A 195 -2.89 -0.71 -19.44
C ARG A 195 -2.54 -1.30 -18.07
N TYR A 196 -1.71 -2.32 -18.07
CA TYR A 196 -1.16 -2.90 -16.86
C TYR A 196 -0.23 -1.91 -16.14
N CYS A 197 -0.19 -1.99 -14.80
CA CYS A 197 0.56 -1.06 -13.95
C CYS A 197 2.04 -0.93 -14.33
N GLY A 198 2.67 -1.98 -14.88
CA GLY A 198 4.06 -1.91 -15.36
C GLY A 198 4.24 -0.92 -16.51
N VAL A 199 3.28 -0.86 -17.44
CA VAL A 199 3.31 0.09 -18.58
C VAL A 199 3.16 1.52 -18.06
N ASP A 200 2.18 1.77 -17.19
CA ASP A 200 1.97 3.11 -16.60
C ASP A 200 3.18 3.53 -15.76
N ALA A 201 3.77 2.62 -14.98
CA ALA A 201 4.95 2.91 -14.17
C ALA A 201 6.17 3.28 -15.01
N VAL A 202 6.41 2.57 -16.13
CA VAL A 202 7.49 2.91 -17.06
C VAL A 202 7.22 4.23 -17.77
N ALA A 203 6.00 4.48 -18.23
CA ALA A 203 5.64 5.74 -18.87
C ALA A 203 5.84 6.94 -17.94
N ILE A 204 5.40 6.84 -16.68
CA ILE A 204 5.59 7.87 -15.66
C ILE A 204 7.09 8.07 -15.36
N LEU A 205 7.86 6.98 -15.26
CA LEU A 205 9.31 7.04 -15.06
C LEU A 205 10.00 7.80 -16.20
N LEU A 206 9.73 7.44 -17.45
CA LEU A 206 10.32 8.07 -18.64
C LEU A 206 9.94 9.55 -18.74
N MET A 207 8.67 9.90 -18.48
CA MET A 207 8.24 11.30 -18.44
C MET A 207 8.93 12.11 -17.37
N TYR A 208 9.22 11.54 -16.19
CA TYR A 208 9.97 12.27 -15.18
C TYR A 208 11.39 12.60 -15.65
N PHE A 209 12.05 11.67 -16.36
CA PHE A 209 13.37 11.95 -16.93
C PHE A 209 13.30 12.96 -18.08
N ASP A 210 12.21 12.94 -18.85
CA ASP A 210 11.94 13.93 -19.89
C ASP A 210 11.77 15.34 -19.30
N ASP A 211 10.87 15.47 -18.31
CA ASP A 211 10.51 16.73 -17.65
C ASP A 211 11.70 17.38 -16.90
N TYR A 212 12.63 16.58 -16.36
CA TYR A 212 13.63 17.08 -15.39
C TYR A 212 15.10 16.78 -15.70
N TYR A 213 15.41 15.96 -16.71
CA TYR A 213 16.80 15.63 -17.06
C TYR A 213 17.13 16.00 -18.50
N THR A 214 16.40 15.46 -19.48
CA THR A 214 16.61 15.79 -20.91
C THR A 214 15.30 15.57 -21.67
N GLU A 215 14.82 16.60 -22.37
CA GLU A 215 13.60 16.59 -23.24
C GLU A 215 13.71 15.65 -24.48
N SER A 216 14.65 14.70 -24.46
CA SER A 216 14.82 13.67 -25.49
C SER A 216 14.45 12.29 -24.97
N PHE A 217 13.93 12.18 -23.74
CA PHE A 217 13.47 10.92 -23.20
C PHE A 217 12.17 10.47 -23.84
N VAL A 218 11.28 11.42 -24.12
CA VAL A 218 9.99 11.17 -24.75
C VAL A 218 9.83 12.16 -25.90
N SER A 219 9.49 11.66 -27.09
CA SER A 219 9.17 12.55 -28.21
C SER A 219 7.93 13.41 -27.87
N SER A 220 7.95 14.69 -28.20
CA SER A 220 6.83 15.62 -27.94
C SER A 220 5.45 15.14 -28.41
N THR A 221 5.37 14.28 -29.43
CA THR A 221 4.10 13.68 -29.90
C THR A 221 3.56 12.58 -28.97
N LEU A 222 4.37 12.12 -28.02
CA LEU A 222 4.08 11.02 -27.10
C LEU A 222 3.84 11.50 -25.66
N GLU A 223 3.99 12.78 -25.32
CA GLU A 223 3.89 13.32 -23.94
C GLU A 223 2.46 13.33 -23.33
N THR A 224 1.60 12.41 -23.77
CA THR A 224 0.30 12.17 -23.14
C THR A 224 0.23 10.73 -22.64
N ALA A 225 -0.55 10.50 -21.58
CA ALA A 225 -0.66 9.19 -20.94
C ALA A 225 -0.92 8.08 -21.95
N THR A 226 -1.96 8.23 -22.79
CA THR A 226 -2.33 7.22 -23.78
C THR A 226 -1.31 7.10 -24.91
N ALA A 227 -0.76 8.22 -25.41
CA ALA A 227 0.18 8.15 -26.52
C ALA A 227 1.46 7.40 -26.15
N LEU A 228 2.05 7.70 -24.97
CA LEU A 228 3.26 7.01 -24.53
C LEU A 228 2.98 5.54 -24.18
N THR A 229 1.92 5.25 -23.42
CA THR A 229 1.66 3.86 -23.01
C THR A 229 1.28 2.98 -24.18
N ASP A 230 0.51 3.49 -25.16
CA ASP A 230 0.21 2.74 -26.39
C ASP A 230 1.46 2.55 -27.24
N TYR A 231 2.34 3.55 -27.33
CA TYR A 231 3.61 3.42 -28.04
C TYR A 231 4.51 2.35 -27.41
N LEU A 232 4.70 2.38 -26.09
CA LEU A 232 5.50 1.40 -25.35
C LEU A 232 5.01 -0.04 -25.59
N VAL A 233 3.70 -0.23 -25.68
CA VAL A 233 3.11 -1.55 -25.93
C VAL A 233 3.19 -1.95 -27.41
N ASN A 234 2.81 -1.05 -28.32
CA ASN A 234 2.71 -1.36 -29.76
C ASN A 234 4.08 -1.59 -30.41
N GLU A 235 5.11 -0.87 -29.98
CA GLU A 235 6.50 -1.09 -30.41
C GLU A 235 7.17 -2.24 -29.64
N GLY A 236 6.47 -2.85 -28.69
CA GLY A 236 6.94 -4.04 -27.97
C GLY A 236 7.98 -3.76 -26.89
N TYR A 237 8.16 -2.51 -26.44
CA TYR A 237 9.08 -2.19 -25.36
C TYR A 237 8.61 -2.78 -24.02
N ILE A 238 7.33 -2.61 -23.68
CA ILE A 238 6.77 -3.13 -22.42
C ILE A 238 5.53 -3.95 -22.73
N ALA A 239 5.49 -5.20 -22.25
CA ALA A 239 4.32 -6.05 -22.44
C ALA A 239 3.14 -5.57 -21.57
N ASP A 240 1.93 -5.52 -22.15
CA ASP A 240 0.69 -5.14 -21.46
C ASP A 240 0.10 -6.31 -20.66
N MET A 241 0.91 -6.82 -19.72
CA MET A 241 0.59 -7.97 -18.87
C MET A 241 1.37 -7.89 -17.55
N ALA A 242 1.19 -8.89 -16.68
CA ALA A 242 2.06 -9.03 -15.51
C ALA A 242 3.49 -9.33 -15.96
N THR A 243 4.45 -8.56 -15.42
CA THR A 243 5.87 -8.59 -15.80
C THR A 243 6.74 -8.56 -14.55
N SER A 244 7.97 -9.06 -14.65
CA SER A 244 8.99 -8.95 -13.59
C SER A 244 9.81 -7.66 -13.75
N GLY A 245 10.61 -7.30 -12.74
CA GLY A 245 11.50 -6.15 -12.81
C GLY A 245 12.57 -6.30 -13.91
N GLU A 246 13.05 -7.52 -14.14
CA GLU A 246 13.93 -7.85 -15.26
C GLU A 246 13.25 -7.61 -16.60
N ALA A 247 11.99 -8.04 -16.77
CA ALA A 247 11.23 -7.82 -17.99
C ALA A 247 10.98 -6.32 -18.25
N LEU A 248 10.71 -5.52 -17.20
CA LEU A 248 10.63 -4.07 -17.34
C LEU A 248 11.97 -3.45 -17.77
N ALA A 249 13.08 -3.84 -17.12
CA ALA A 249 14.38 -3.23 -17.37
C ALA A 249 15.02 -3.64 -18.71
N TYR A 250 14.96 -4.94 -19.05
CA TYR A 250 15.77 -5.57 -20.10
C TYR A 250 14.96 -6.41 -21.10
N GLY A 251 13.63 -6.48 -20.90
CA GLY A 251 12.76 -7.31 -21.73
C GLY A 251 12.79 -8.79 -21.39
N ASP A 252 12.00 -9.54 -22.15
CA ASP A 252 11.82 -10.98 -22.06
C ASP A 252 11.30 -11.54 -23.40
N THR A 253 10.65 -12.70 -23.41
CA THR A 253 10.06 -13.26 -24.63
C THR A 253 8.90 -12.43 -25.20
N TYR A 254 8.31 -11.54 -24.40
CA TYR A 254 7.12 -10.75 -24.76
C TYR A 254 7.42 -9.26 -24.95
N SER A 255 8.62 -8.79 -24.58
CA SER A 255 8.96 -7.38 -24.56
C SER A 255 10.46 -7.11 -24.71
N LEU A 256 10.82 -5.90 -25.15
CA LEU A 256 12.21 -5.49 -25.35
C LEU A 256 12.84 -4.82 -24.11
N GLY A 257 12.04 -4.24 -23.21
CA GLY A 257 12.52 -3.54 -22.01
C GLY A 257 12.86 -2.06 -22.22
N ILE A 258 13.09 -1.38 -21.09
CA ILE A 258 13.52 0.02 -21.05
C ILE A 258 14.90 0.21 -21.71
N ASP A 259 15.80 -0.77 -21.63
CA ASP A 259 17.13 -0.67 -22.22
C ASP A 259 17.09 -0.50 -23.74
N ASN A 260 16.23 -1.25 -24.43
CA ASN A 260 16.00 -1.11 -25.86
C ASN A 260 15.32 0.22 -26.20
N TYR A 261 14.35 0.66 -25.38
CA TYR A 261 13.77 2.01 -25.54
C TYR A 261 14.85 3.10 -25.48
N LEU A 262 15.73 3.03 -24.48
CA LEU A 262 16.82 4.00 -24.30
C LEU A 262 17.88 3.87 -25.41
N TYR A 263 18.13 2.67 -25.92
CA TYR A 263 19.02 2.46 -27.07
C TYR A 263 18.48 3.15 -28.33
N ASP A 264 17.22 2.89 -28.69
CA ASP A 264 16.58 3.44 -29.89
C ASP A 264 16.45 4.98 -29.84
N ASN A 265 16.33 5.53 -28.64
CA ASN A 265 16.31 6.98 -28.40
C ASN A 265 17.71 7.60 -28.19
N ASN A 266 18.79 6.84 -28.41
CA ASN A 266 20.20 7.29 -28.25
C ASN A 266 20.56 7.77 -26.82
N LEU A 267 19.90 7.25 -25.80
CA LEU A 267 20.06 7.62 -24.39
C LEU A 267 20.99 6.69 -23.62
N LEU A 268 21.24 5.47 -24.12
CA LEU A 268 21.92 4.40 -23.39
C LEU A 268 23.37 4.74 -22.98
N ASN A 269 24.01 5.72 -23.63
CA ASN A 269 25.35 6.20 -23.27
C ASN A 269 25.37 7.03 -21.97
N SER A 270 24.23 7.60 -21.58
CA SER A 270 24.12 8.47 -20.39
C SER A 270 23.21 7.88 -19.31
N TYR A 271 22.34 6.95 -19.69
CA TYR A 271 21.31 6.38 -18.84
C TYR A 271 21.25 4.88 -19.03
N THR A 272 21.22 4.13 -17.93
CA THR A 272 21.14 2.67 -17.99
C THR A 272 20.06 2.20 -17.02
N PRO A 273 19.05 1.44 -17.49
CA PRO A 273 18.07 0.87 -16.59
C PRO A 273 18.71 -0.29 -15.85
N GLU A 274 18.35 -0.46 -14.60
CA GLU A 274 18.75 -1.61 -13.81
C GLU A 274 17.61 -2.07 -12.91
N THR A 275 17.69 -3.34 -12.51
CA THR A 275 16.82 -3.94 -11.51
C THR A 275 17.64 -4.61 -10.41
N ARG A 276 17.06 -4.69 -9.22
CA ARG A 276 17.59 -5.45 -8.08
C ARG A 276 16.50 -5.77 -7.06
N ALA A 277 16.78 -6.71 -6.17
CA ALA A 277 15.94 -6.95 -5.01
C ALA A 277 15.73 -5.67 -4.17
N TYR A 278 14.54 -5.52 -3.60
CA TYR A 278 14.14 -4.36 -2.83
C TYR A 278 15.17 -4.00 -1.74
N SER A 279 15.46 -2.71 -1.62
CA SER A 279 16.32 -2.19 -0.57
C SER A 279 15.96 -0.75 -0.27
N TYR A 280 15.50 -0.49 0.97
CA TYR A 280 15.24 0.86 1.44
C TYR A 280 16.45 1.79 1.28
N LEU A 281 17.67 1.28 1.53
CA LEU A 281 18.91 2.05 1.31
C LEU A 281 19.15 2.39 -0.17
N ALA A 282 18.84 1.45 -1.09
CA ALA A 282 18.96 1.72 -2.52
C ALA A 282 17.96 2.79 -2.96
N ILE A 283 16.69 2.68 -2.53
CA ILE A 283 15.67 3.71 -2.77
C ILE A 283 16.17 5.08 -2.30
N LYS A 284 16.65 5.17 -1.05
CA LYS A 284 17.21 6.42 -0.52
C LYS A 284 18.32 6.98 -1.40
N THR A 285 19.21 6.12 -1.91
CA THR A 285 20.29 6.53 -2.80
C THR A 285 19.76 7.20 -4.07
N TYR A 286 18.74 6.62 -4.72
CA TYR A 286 18.17 7.16 -5.95
C TYR A 286 17.33 8.42 -5.71
N ILE A 287 16.46 8.43 -4.70
CA ILE A 287 15.72 9.64 -4.33
C ILE A 287 16.70 10.76 -3.95
N ASN A 288 17.80 10.45 -3.26
CA ASN A 288 18.85 11.43 -2.96
C ASN A 288 19.57 11.96 -4.20
N GLY A 289 19.64 11.16 -5.26
CA GLY A 289 20.08 11.56 -6.60
C GLY A 289 19.00 12.25 -7.44
N ASN A 290 17.84 12.56 -6.86
CA ASN A 290 16.67 13.15 -7.50
C ASN A 290 16.02 12.28 -8.59
N LYS A 291 16.13 10.94 -8.46
CA LYS A 291 15.58 9.97 -9.42
C LYS A 291 14.52 9.08 -8.78
N PRO A 292 13.32 8.95 -9.40
CA PRO A 292 12.28 8.01 -8.95
C PRO A 292 12.71 6.56 -9.17
N VAL A 293 12.01 5.66 -8.49
CA VAL A 293 12.27 4.23 -8.54
C VAL A 293 10.94 3.50 -8.69
N ILE A 294 10.78 2.70 -9.75
CA ILE A 294 9.67 1.75 -9.84
C ILE A 294 9.92 0.68 -8.78
N THR A 295 8.92 0.41 -7.95
CA THR A 295 8.99 -0.54 -6.85
C THR A 295 7.90 -1.58 -7.03
N GLY A 296 8.27 -2.86 -7.09
CA GLY A 296 7.32 -3.96 -7.15
C GLY A 296 6.81 -4.26 -5.74
N THR A 297 5.48 -4.27 -5.55
CA THR A 297 4.91 -4.83 -4.33
C THR A 297 4.99 -6.35 -4.40
N GLU A 298 5.28 -7.01 -3.29
CA GLU A 298 5.10 -8.46 -3.20
C GLU A 298 3.60 -8.75 -3.25
N SER A 299 3.06 -9.01 -4.43
CA SER A 299 1.70 -9.51 -4.58
C SER A 299 1.68 -11.00 -4.86
N ALA A 300 0.61 -11.62 -4.38
CA ALA A 300 0.26 -13.00 -4.64
C ALA A 300 -0.98 -13.13 -5.52
N HIS A 301 -1.43 -12.04 -6.16
CA HIS A 301 -2.70 -12.02 -6.89
C HIS A 301 -2.68 -13.04 -8.05
N PRO A 302 -3.73 -13.87 -8.21
CA PRO A 302 -3.70 -15.00 -9.15
C PRO A 302 -3.76 -14.61 -10.62
N ASP A 303 -4.24 -13.39 -10.92
CA ASP A 303 -4.32 -12.84 -12.27
C ASP A 303 -3.27 -11.74 -12.56
N PHE A 304 -2.52 -11.27 -11.55
CA PHE A 304 -1.56 -10.17 -11.68
C PHE A 304 -0.38 -10.43 -10.75
N ASP A 305 0.77 -10.80 -11.30
CA ASP A 305 1.84 -11.38 -10.48
C ASP A 305 2.66 -10.36 -9.66
N ASN A 306 2.33 -9.05 -9.65
CA ASN A 306 2.85 -7.98 -8.78
C ASN A 306 2.11 -6.65 -9.10
N HIS A 307 2.09 -5.66 -8.20
CA HIS A 307 1.67 -4.29 -8.52
C HIS A 307 2.89 -3.36 -8.59
N TRP A 308 2.98 -2.57 -9.66
CA TRP A 308 4.08 -1.64 -9.89
C TRP A 308 3.68 -0.24 -9.44
N ILE A 309 4.39 0.27 -8.44
CA ILE A 309 4.27 1.65 -7.93
C ILE A 309 5.55 2.42 -8.21
N ILE A 310 5.50 3.76 -8.11
CA ILE A 310 6.67 4.61 -8.34
C ILE A 310 7.00 5.35 -7.05
N THR A 311 8.10 4.96 -6.40
CA THR A 311 8.60 5.64 -5.22
C THR A 311 9.29 6.93 -5.64
N HIS A 312 8.85 8.05 -5.06
CA HIS A 312 9.42 9.39 -5.28
C HIS A 312 9.77 10.11 -3.97
N GLY A 313 9.59 9.45 -2.83
CA GLY A 313 10.08 9.96 -1.57
C GLY A 313 10.16 8.90 -0.50
N TYR A 314 10.68 9.31 0.64
CA TYR A 314 10.69 8.52 1.86
C TYR A 314 10.62 9.45 3.07
N CYS A 315 10.06 8.92 4.15
CA CYS A 315 10.09 9.59 5.44
C CYS A 315 10.18 8.60 6.58
N ARG A 316 10.78 9.01 7.69
CA ARG A 316 10.82 8.27 8.94
C ARG A 316 10.51 9.22 10.09
N PRO A 317 9.27 9.22 10.60
CA PRO A 317 8.95 9.97 11.81
C PRO A 317 9.83 9.48 12.98
N TRP A 318 10.23 10.40 13.87
CA TRP A 318 11.16 10.05 14.95
C TRP A 318 10.67 8.85 15.78
N GLY A 319 11.51 7.83 15.96
CA GLY A 319 11.20 6.63 16.73
C GLY A 319 10.22 5.65 16.09
N GLU A 320 9.86 5.84 14.81
CA GLU A 320 8.93 5.01 14.05
C GLU A 320 9.59 4.26 12.87
N GLU A 321 8.84 3.35 12.27
CA GLU A 321 9.24 2.65 11.05
C GLU A 321 9.23 3.59 9.83
N PRO A 322 10.14 3.40 8.86
CA PRO A 322 10.17 4.20 7.64
C PRO A 322 8.96 3.93 6.73
N LEU A 323 8.56 4.97 6.01
CA LEU A 323 7.53 4.97 4.96
C LEU A 323 8.15 5.39 3.64
N LEU A 324 7.61 4.85 2.54
CA LEU A 324 7.82 5.33 1.19
C LEU A 324 6.71 6.31 0.83
N ILE A 325 7.05 7.31 0.01
CA ILE A 325 6.11 8.26 -0.60
C ILE A 325 6.07 7.92 -2.08
N ILE A 326 4.88 7.61 -2.58
CA ILE A 326 4.73 6.92 -3.87
C ILE A 326 3.71 7.61 -4.77
N ASN A 327 3.81 7.32 -6.06
CA ASN A 327 2.69 7.29 -6.97
C ASN A 327 2.17 5.85 -7.00
N ASP A 328 0.88 5.66 -6.83
CA ASP A 328 0.25 4.35 -6.70
C ASP A 328 0.08 3.59 -8.02
N GLY A 329 0.56 4.17 -9.14
CA GLY A 329 0.38 3.63 -10.48
C GLY A 329 -1.03 3.77 -11.02
N PHE A 330 -1.95 4.39 -10.27
CA PHE A 330 -3.37 4.58 -10.61
C PHE A 330 -3.82 6.03 -10.49
N GLY A 331 -2.90 6.95 -10.81
CA GLY A 331 -3.21 8.36 -10.96
C GLY A 331 -3.17 9.16 -9.67
N THR A 332 -2.45 8.68 -8.64
CA THR A 332 -2.32 9.45 -7.39
C THR A 332 -0.91 9.42 -6.86
N ASN A 333 -0.39 10.61 -6.58
CA ASN A 333 0.88 10.84 -5.90
C ASN A 333 0.67 10.91 -4.38
N ASP A 334 1.77 11.06 -3.66
CA ASP A 334 1.80 11.43 -2.24
C ASP A 334 1.04 10.47 -1.31
N MET A 335 0.92 9.20 -1.71
CA MET A 335 0.51 8.13 -0.82
C MET A 335 1.71 7.66 -0.01
N PHE A 336 1.48 7.41 1.28
CA PHE A 336 2.50 6.89 2.19
C PHE A 336 2.25 5.41 2.43
N VAL A 337 3.27 4.59 2.25
CA VAL A 337 3.17 3.13 2.46
C VAL A 337 4.35 2.65 3.28
N THR A 338 4.18 1.59 4.09
CA THR A 338 5.28 1.03 4.90
C THR A 338 6.48 0.70 4.02
N ALA A 339 7.70 1.03 4.45
CA ALA A 339 8.93 0.67 3.72
C ALA A 339 9.48 -0.72 4.11
N ASP A 340 8.65 -1.60 4.65
CA ASP A 340 9.05 -2.92 5.11
C ASP A 340 9.38 -3.82 3.91
N ALA A 341 10.56 -4.42 3.92
CA ALA A 341 11.03 -5.28 2.84
C ALA A 341 10.15 -6.52 2.60
N THR A 342 9.36 -6.95 3.58
CA THR A 342 8.39 -8.05 3.40
C THR A 342 7.21 -7.67 2.51
N CYS A 343 7.07 -6.41 2.12
CA CYS A 343 6.01 -5.91 1.26
C CYS A 343 6.44 -5.70 -0.21
N TYR A 344 7.73 -5.88 -0.54
CA TYR A 344 8.28 -5.55 -1.86
C TYR A 344 9.30 -6.59 -2.33
N ASP A 345 9.33 -6.89 -3.62
CA ASP A 345 10.26 -7.87 -4.20
C ASP A 345 11.50 -7.21 -4.81
N ASN A 346 11.30 -6.26 -5.71
CA ASN A 346 12.34 -5.64 -6.52
C ASN A 346 12.10 -4.14 -6.72
N ILE A 347 13.14 -3.50 -7.24
CA ILE A 347 13.10 -2.13 -7.71
C ILE A 347 13.71 -2.05 -9.11
N VAL A 348 13.14 -1.21 -9.96
CA VAL A 348 13.65 -0.85 -11.29
C VAL A 348 13.92 0.65 -11.32
N TYR A 349 15.08 1.05 -11.81
CA TYR A 349 15.52 2.44 -11.84
C TYR A 349 16.43 2.72 -13.01
N ILE A 350 16.58 4.00 -13.38
CA ILE A 350 17.53 4.45 -14.40
C ILE A 350 18.69 5.16 -13.69
N LYS A 351 19.93 4.72 -13.95
CA LYS A 351 21.15 5.30 -13.38
C LYS A 351 21.55 6.62 -14.00
#